data_AF-A0A1A8MR36-F1
#
_entry.id   AF-A0A1A8MR36-F1
#
_cell.length_a   1.000
_cell.length_b   1.000
_cell.length_c   1.000
_cell.angle_alpha   90.00
_cell.angle_beta   90.00
_cell.angle_gamma   90.00
#
_symmetry.space_group_name_H-M   'P 1'
#
loop_
_entity.id
_entity.type
_entity.pdbx_description
1 polymer ?
#
loop_
_entity_poly.entity_id
_entity_poly.type
_entity_poly.pdbx_seq_one_letter_code
_entity_poly.pdbx_strand_id
1 'polypeptide(L)'
;MDNRVGIVRGSVQLVDQAVKYIEDMQDDFDFCYKTLQSREASDRSSERMKQEVTRLQEMLNRLDFKRKEVLSKMDVVIKEVDDLVTSQLNPELQDWKRRQQIAGIGGPMLTGLEQLQSWFTVTAQSLFQMKRQLDKLGELVVKVTYESDPIPLQKP
;
A
#
# COMPACT_ATOMS: atom_id res chain seq x y z
N MET A 1 -1.80 2.01 23.00
CA MET A 1 -1.32 1.23 21.83
C MET A 1 -2.46 0.80 20.92
N ASP A 2 -3.61 0.30 21.43
CA ASP A 2 -4.72 -0.19 20.59
C ASP A 2 -5.18 0.78 19.50
N ASN A 3 -5.35 2.07 19.83
CA ASN A 3 -5.74 3.09 18.86
C ASN A 3 -4.71 3.22 17.72
N ARG A 4 -3.41 3.27 18.04
CA ARG A 4 -2.35 3.42 17.03
C ARG A 4 -2.22 2.18 16.14
N VAL A 5 -2.26 0.99 16.74
CA VAL A 5 -2.28 -0.28 16.00
C VAL A 5 -3.51 -0.35 15.09
N GLY A 6 -4.67 0.12 15.58
CA GLY A 6 -5.90 0.23 14.80
C GLY A 6 -5.79 1.18 13.61
N ILE A 7 -5.18 2.36 13.82
CA ILE A 7 -4.94 3.35 12.76
C ILE A 7 -4.05 2.76 11.66
N VAL A 8 -2.91 2.15 12.02
CA VAL A 8 -2.01 1.49 11.05
C VAL A 8 -2.78 0.47 10.22
N ARG A 9 -3.54 -0.42 10.88
CA ARG A 9 -4.34 -1.43 10.19
C ARG A 9 -5.37 -0.81 9.24
N GLY A 10 -6.06 0.24 9.67
CA GLY A 10 -7.02 0.97 8.84
C GLY A 10 -6.36 1.63 7.63
N SER A 11 -5.21 2.27 7.81
CA SER A 11 -4.45 2.88 6.73
C SER A 11 -3.99 1.85 5.69
N VAL A 12 -3.54 0.67 6.12
CA VAL A 12 -3.18 -0.45 5.24
C VAL A 12 -4.38 -0.95 4.43
N GLN A 13 -5.57 -1.01 5.03
CA GLN A 13 -6.80 -1.37 4.31
C GLN A 13 -7.16 -0.34 3.24
N LEU A 14 -6.98 0.95 3.52
CA LEU A 14 -7.19 2.00 2.52
C LEU A 14 -6.19 1.90 1.36
N VAL A 15 -4.94 1.52 1.64
CA VAL A 15 -3.94 1.24 0.60
C VAL A 15 -4.36 0.05 -0.26
N ASP A 16 -4.83 -1.05 0.34
CA ASP A 16 -5.34 -2.23 -0.39
C ASP A 16 -6.48 -1.86 -1.36
N GLN A 17 -7.44 -1.05 -0.91
CA GLN A 17 -8.51 -0.54 -1.78
C GLN A 17 -7.98 0.36 -2.90
N ALA A 18 -7.00 1.21 -2.60
CA ALA A 18 -6.42 2.10 -3.60
C ALA A 18 -5.62 1.34 -4.68
N VAL A 19 -4.93 0.25 -4.31
CA VAL A 19 -4.23 -0.61 -5.28
C VAL A 19 -5.22 -1.36 -6.18
N LYS A 20 -6.33 -1.88 -5.62
CA LYS A 20 -7.41 -2.45 -6.44
C LYS A 20 -7.97 -1.45 -7.45
N TYR A 21 -8.18 -0.21 -7.01
CA TYR A 21 -8.63 0.85 -7.90
C TYR A 21 -7.62 1.18 -9.01
N ILE A 22 -6.31 1.13 -8.73
CA ILE A 22 -5.27 1.26 -9.76
C ILE A 22 -5.37 0.12 -10.78
N GLU A 23 -5.60 -1.11 -10.33
CA GLU A 23 -5.80 -2.26 -11.22
C GLU A 23 -7.01 -2.06 -12.14
N ASP A 24 -8.15 -1.64 -11.59
CA ASP A 24 -9.36 -1.34 -12.38
C ASP A 24 -9.09 -0.26 -13.43
N MET A 25 -8.38 0.82 -13.06
CA MET A 25 -8.02 1.89 -13.99
C MET A 25 -7.11 1.42 -15.13
N GLN A 26 -6.22 0.46 -14.85
CA GLN A 26 -5.35 -0.12 -15.88
C GLN A 26 -6.12 -1.04 -16.81
N ASP A 27 -7.03 -1.86 -16.29
CA ASP A 27 -7.86 -2.75 -17.10
C ASP A 27 -8.78 -1.92 -18.03
N ASP A 28 -9.36 -0.82 -17.53
CA ASP A 28 -10.11 0.14 -18.34
C ASP A 28 -9.24 0.76 -19.44
N PHE A 29 -8.01 1.18 -19.09
CA PHE A 29 -7.07 1.75 -20.06
C PHE A 29 -6.69 0.74 -21.15
N ASP A 30 -6.34 -0.48 -20.76
CA ASP A 30 -5.95 -1.57 -21.67
C ASP A 30 -7.10 -1.92 -22.62
N PHE A 31 -8.34 -1.98 -22.10
CA PHE A 31 -9.53 -2.18 -22.92
C PHE A 31 -9.71 -1.07 -23.95
N CYS A 32 -9.67 0.20 -23.53
CA CYS A 32 -9.80 1.34 -24.44
C CYS A 32 -8.67 1.36 -25.48
N TYR A 33 -7.43 1.07 -25.07
CA TYR A 33 -6.26 1.05 -25.93
C TYR A 33 -6.35 -0.04 -27.01
N LYS A 34 -6.70 -1.27 -26.62
CA LYS A 34 -6.90 -2.40 -27.55
C LYS A 34 -8.07 -2.14 -28.51
N THR A 35 -9.15 -1.55 -28.00
CA THR A 35 -10.31 -1.16 -28.83
C THR A 35 -9.93 -0.10 -29.88
N LEU A 36 -9.03 0.82 -29.53
CA LEU A 36 -8.53 1.81 -30.47
C LEU A 36 -7.62 1.19 -31.53
N GLN A 37 -6.75 0.25 -31.13
CA GLN A 37 -5.83 -0.44 -32.04
C GLN A 37 -6.53 -1.33 -33.06
N SER A 38 -7.67 -1.94 -32.71
CA SER A 38 -8.39 -2.85 -33.59
C SER A 38 -9.17 -2.16 -34.72
N ARG A 39 -9.24 -0.82 -34.73
CA ARG A 39 -9.91 -0.07 -35.80
C ARG A 39 -9.12 -0.07 -37.10
N GLU A 40 -9.84 -0.19 -38.21
CA GLU A 40 -9.28 -0.21 -39.57
C GLU A 40 -8.61 1.12 -39.96
N ALA A 41 -7.66 1.03 -40.90
CA ALA A 41 -6.82 2.16 -41.31
C ALA A 41 -7.59 3.36 -41.90
N SER A 42 -8.75 3.10 -42.49
CA SER A 42 -9.64 4.08 -43.13
C SER A 42 -10.27 5.06 -42.15
N ASP A 43 -10.37 4.71 -40.86
CA ASP A 43 -11.01 5.51 -39.81
C ASP A 43 -10.01 6.37 -38.99
N ARG A 44 -8.70 6.23 -39.26
CA ARG A 44 -7.62 6.83 -38.46
C ARG A 44 -7.42 8.33 -38.66
N SER A 45 -8.03 8.94 -39.68
CA SER A 45 -7.91 10.37 -40.01
C SER A 45 -9.02 11.24 -39.39
N SER A 46 -9.86 10.67 -38.52
CA SER A 46 -11.06 11.31 -37.99
C SER A 46 -10.77 12.16 -36.73
N GLU A 47 -11.49 13.26 -36.55
CA GLU A 47 -11.51 14.05 -35.30
C GLU A 47 -11.84 13.17 -34.08
N ARG A 48 -12.59 12.06 -34.28
CA ARG A 48 -12.85 11.04 -33.26
C ARG A 48 -11.58 10.33 -32.78
N MET A 49 -10.62 10.07 -33.68
CA MET A 49 -9.36 9.41 -33.30
C MET A 49 -8.57 10.30 -32.33
N LYS A 50 -8.51 11.60 -32.60
CA LYS A 50 -7.86 12.56 -31.69
C LYS A 50 -8.54 12.58 -30.31
N GLN A 51 -9.88 12.55 -30.27
CA GLN A 51 -10.63 12.53 -29.02
C GLN A 51 -10.34 11.26 -28.19
N GLU A 52 -10.29 10.09 -28.82
CA GLU A 52 -9.95 8.83 -28.12
C GLU A 52 -8.51 8.81 -27.60
N VAL A 53 -7.56 9.36 -28.37
CA VAL A 53 -6.17 9.52 -27.92
C VAL A 53 -6.09 10.46 -26.71
N THR A 54 -6.79 11.60 -26.74
CA THR A 54 -6.87 12.52 -25.59
C THR A 54 -7.46 11.82 -24.36
N ARG A 55 -8.53 11.04 -24.54
CA ARG A 55 -9.13 10.25 -23.45
C ARG A 55 -8.15 9.26 -22.85
N LEU A 56 -7.40 8.51 -23.67
CA LEU A 56 -6.37 7.58 -23.19
C LEU A 56 -5.28 8.30 -22.41
N GLN A 57 -4.86 9.48 -22.86
CA GLN A 57 -3.90 10.31 -22.14
C GLN A 57 -4.44 10.77 -20.78
N GLU A 58 -5.70 11.20 -20.70
CA GLU A 58 -6.35 11.55 -19.43
C GLU A 58 -6.40 10.37 -18.46
N MET A 59 -6.70 9.16 -18.96
CA MET A 59 -6.69 7.94 -18.17
C MET A 59 -5.29 7.64 -17.61
N LEU A 60 -4.24 7.75 -18.43
CA LEU A 60 -2.86 7.61 -17.96
C LEU A 60 -2.46 8.66 -16.94
N ASN A 61 -2.84 9.92 -17.13
CA ASN A 61 -2.55 10.99 -16.18
C ASN A 61 -3.21 10.73 -14.82
N ARG A 62 -4.46 10.25 -14.83
CA ARG A 62 -5.17 9.85 -13.60
C ARG A 62 -4.50 8.64 -12.93
N LEU A 63 -4.09 7.65 -13.71
CA LEU A 63 -3.37 6.48 -13.22
C LEU A 63 -2.06 6.89 -12.55
N ASP A 64 -1.29 7.77 -13.19
CA ASP A 64 -0.04 8.30 -12.64
C ASP A 64 -0.25 9.05 -11.32
N PHE A 65 -1.22 9.96 -11.29
CA PHE A 65 -1.58 10.64 -10.05
C PHE A 65 -1.91 9.65 -8.94
N LYS A 66 -2.70 8.61 -9.25
CA LYS A 66 -3.10 7.61 -8.26
C LYS A 66 -1.94 6.77 -7.76
N ARG A 67 -1.00 6.40 -8.64
CA ARG A 67 0.22 5.69 -8.25
C ARG A 67 1.09 6.51 -7.29
N LYS A 68 1.30 7.80 -7.60
CA LYS A 68 2.05 8.73 -6.71
C LYS A 68 1.37 8.89 -5.36
N GLU A 69 0.05 9.07 -5.35
CA GLU A 69 -0.74 9.19 -4.12
C GLU A 69 -0.60 7.94 -3.24
N VAL A 70 -0.74 6.74 -3.84
CA VAL A 70 -0.61 5.47 -3.11
C VAL A 70 0.79 5.29 -2.54
N LEU A 71 1.85 5.53 -3.31
CA LEU A 71 3.23 5.40 -2.84
C LEU A 71 3.53 6.36 -1.69
N SER A 72 3.08 7.62 -1.80
CA SER A 72 3.19 8.60 -0.71
C SER A 72 2.49 8.13 0.57
N LYS A 73 1.28 7.58 0.42
CA LYS A 73 0.53 7.04 1.57
C LYS A 73 1.23 5.81 2.18
N MET A 74 1.82 4.94 1.36
CA MET A 74 2.60 3.80 1.84
C MET A 74 3.81 4.26 2.67
N ASP A 75 4.56 5.27 2.21
CA ASP A 75 5.71 5.84 2.94
C ASP A 75 5.28 6.38 4.32
N VAL A 76 4.17 7.11 4.38
CA VAL A 76 3.62 7.60 5.66
C VAL A 76 3.29 6.43 6.60
N VAL A 77 2.60 5.40 6.10
CA VAL A 77 2.23 4.24 6.93
C VAL A 77 3.46 3.47 7.41
N ILE A 78 4.49 3.31 6.58
CA ILE A 78 5.74 2.65 6.99
C ILE A 78 6.42 3.44 8.11
N LYS A 79 6.48 4.77 8.01
CA LYS A 79 7.01 5.63 9.07
C LYS A 79 6.19 5.56 10.36
N GLU A 80 4.86 5.51 10.26
CA GLU A 80 3.99 5.33 11.42
C GLU A 80 4.22 3.99 12.12
N VAL A 81 4.46 2.92 11.35
CA VAL A 81 4.78 1.60 11.90
C VAL A 81 6.14 1.62 12.57
N ASP A 82 7.15 2.21 11.94
CA ASP A 82 8.49 2.32 12.52
C ASP A 82 8.46 3.08 13.86
N ASP A 83 7.78 4.23 13.91
CA ASP A 83 7.59 4.99 15.15
C ASP A 83 6.81 4.18 16.20
N LEU A 84 5.74 3.47 15.83
CA LEU A 84 4.99 2.62 16.75
C LEU A 84 5.86 1.51 17.37
N VAL A 85 6.68 0.87 16.54
CA VAL A 85 7.57 -0.22 16.98
C VAL A 85 8.66 0.33 17.89
N THR A 86 9.33 1.39 17.49
CA THR A 86 10.49 1.96 18.19
C THR A 86 10.11 2.68 19.48
N SER A 87 9.04 3.50 19.46
CA SER A 87 8.68 4.36 20.58
C SER A 87 7.70 3.73 21.60
N GLN A 88 6.97 2.67 21.22
CA GLN A 88 5.96 2.07 22.11
C GLN A 88 6.12 0.57 22.30
N LEU A 89 6.12 -0.23 21.22
CA LEU A 89 6.14 -1.69 21.35
C LEU A 89 7.44 -2.23 21.95
N ASN A 90 8.58 -1.71 21.50
CA ASN A 90 9.88 -2.12 22.02
C ASN A 90 10.05 -1.73 23.50
N PRO A 91 9.77 -0.49 23.94
CA PRO A 91 9.77 -0.13 25.36
C PRO A 91 8.83 -1.00 26.22
N GLU A 92 7.58 -1.19 25.81
CA GLU A 92 6.62 -2.03 26.56
C GLU A 92 7.11 -3.47 26.69
N LEU A 93 7.74 -4.01 25.65
CA LEU A 93 8.35 -5.34 25.69
C LEU A 93 9.50 -5.42 26.71
N GLN A 94 10.33 -4.39 26.81
CA GLN A 94 11.40 -4.35 27.82
C GLN A 94 10.82 -4.28 29.24
N ASP A 95 9.82 -3.44 29.46
CA ASP A 95 9.14 -3.32 30.75
C ASP A 95 8.41 -4.62 31.13
N TRP A 96 7.78 -5.28 30.17
CA TRP A 96 7.20 -6.60 30.37
C TRP A 96 8.27 -7.64 30.77
N LYS A 97 9.42 -7.70 30.08
CA LYS A 97 10.53 -8.59 30.45
C LYS A 97 11.04 -8.30 31.87
N ARG A 98 11.14 -7.02 32.24
CA ARG A 98 11.53 -6.61 33.60
C ARG A 98 10.54 -7.12 34.65
N ARG A 99 9.23 -6.96 34.42
CA ARG A 99 8.17 -7.48 35.30
C ARG A 99 8.24 -9.00 35.43
N GLN A 100 8.50 -9.72 34.33
CA GLN A 100 8.66 -11.17 34.34
C GLN A 100 9.86 -11.63 35.20
N GLN A 101 11.00 -10.95 35.11
CA GLN A 101 12.17 -11.25 35.95
C GLN A 101 11.87 -11.09 37.44
N ILE A 102 11.16 -10.03 37.81
CA ILE A 102 10.75 -9.75 39.19
C ILE A 102 9.79 -10.83 39.70
N ALA A 103 8.82 -11.23 38.88
CA ALA A 103 7.90 -12.31 39.24
C ALA A 103 8.63 -13.66 39.42
N GLY A 104 9.66 -13.91 38.61
CA GLY A 104 10.49 -15.12 38.69
C GLY A 104 11.26 -15.29 40.01
N ILE A 105 11.49 -14.21 40.77
CA ILE A 105 12.14 -14.23 42.09
C ILE A 105 11.12 -14.09 43.26
N GLY A 106 9.85 -14.37 43.01
CA GLY A 106 8.78 -14.31 44.03
C GLY A 106 8.10 -12.94 44.16
N GLY A 107 8.34 -12.02 43.21
CA GLY A 107 7.59 -10.77 43.12
C GLY A 107 6.16 -10.94 42.58
N PRO A 108 5.39 -9.84 42.47
CA PRO A 108 4.00 -9.89 42.04
C PRO A 108 3.85 -10.39 40.59
N MET A 109 2.89 -11.28 40.36
CA MET A 109 2.60 -11.87 39.04
C MET A 109 1.74 -10.92 38.20
N LEU A 110 2.40 -9.98 37.52
CA LEU A 110 1.78 -9.00 36.62
C LEU A 110 2.20 -9.24 35.15
N THR A 111 2.20 -10.51 34.70
CA THR A 111 2.77 -10.93 33.40
C THR A 111 1.71 -11.31 32.35
N GLY A 112 0.76 -10.43 32.05
CA GLY A 112 -0.16 -10.64 30.93
C GLY A 112 0.53 -10.38 29.59
N LEU A 113 0.88 -11.44 28.84
CA LEU A 113 1.54 -11.33 27.53
C LEU A 113 0.55 -11.11 26.37
N GLU A 114 -0.69 -11.56 26.52
CA GLU A 114 -1.71 -11.61 25.46
C GLU A 114 -1.87 -10.29 24.70
N GLN A 115 -1.93 -9.18 25.42
CA GLN A 115 -2.13 -7.87 24.81
C GLN A 115 -0.91 -7.42 24.00
N LEU A 116 0.29 -7.66 24.51
CA LEU A 116 1.53 -7.33 23.82
C LEU A 116 1.71 -8.19 22.57
N GLN A 117 1.45 -9.49 22.69
CA GLN A 117 1.45 -10.42 21.57
C GLN A 117 0.44 -10.00 20.49
N SER A 118 -0.78 -9.61 20.89
CA SER A 118 -1.81 -9.10 19.99
C SER A 118 -1.32 -7.87 19.21
N TRP A 119 -0.74 -6.88 19.89
CA TRP A 119 -0.23 -5.68 19.21
C TRP A 119 0.90 -5.99 18.22
N PHE A 120 1.89 -6.79 18.60
CA PHE A 120 2.95 -7.20 17.68
C PHE A 120 2.39 -7.98 16.47
N THR A 121 1.43 -8.87 16.72
CA THR A 121 0.81 -9.70 15.67
C THR A 121 0.08 -8.82 14.65
N VAL A 122 -0.75 -7.88 15.10
CA VAL A 122 -1.51 -7.00 14.20
C VAL A 122 -0.57 -6.06 13.43
N THR A 123 0.47 -5.53 14.07
CA THR A 123 1.48 -4.70 13.39
C THR A 123 2.24 -5.50 12.32
N ALA A 124 2.65 -6.74 12.63
CA ALA A 124 3.32 -7.61 11.66
C ALA A 124 2.40 -7.98 10.49
N GLN A 125 1.14 -8.35 10.75
CA GLN A 125 0.15 -8.61 9.70
C GLN A 125 -0.05 -7.40 8.79
N SER A 126 -0.09 -6.20 9.37
CA SER A 126 -0.20 -4.93 8.62
C SER A 126 1.00 -4.72 7.68
N LEU A 127 2.22 -5.01 8.13
CA LEU A 127 3.42 -4.97 7.29
C LEU A 127 3.41 -6.03 6.18
N PHE A 128 3.00 -7.26 6.46
CA PHE A 128 2.88 -8.30 5.43
C PHE A 128 1.85 -7.94 4.36
N GLN A 129 0.72 -7.36 4.77
CA GLN A 129 -0.27 -6.87 3.82
C GLN A 129 0.29 -5.71 2.99
N MET A 130 1.02 -4.78 3.60
CA MET A 130 1.69 -3.68 2.88
C MET A 130 2.68 -4.21 1.83
N LYS A 131 3.54 -5.17 2.21
CA LYS A 131 4.46 -5.83 1.29
C LYS A 131 3.73 -6.44 0.10
N ARG A 132 2.63 -7.17 0.33
CA ARG A 132 1.83 -7.75 -0.75
C ARG A 132 1.28 -6.69 -1.71
N GLN A 133 0.92 -5.51 -1.21
CA GLN A 133 0.49 -4.40 -2.07
C GLN A 133 1.65 -3.84 -2.92
N LEU A 134 2.86 -3.74 -2.36
CA LEU A 134 4.06 -3.36 -3.12
C LEU A 134 4.42 -4.38 -4.20
N ASP A 135 4.27 -5.67 -3.91
CA ASP A 135 4.45 -6.76 -4.87
C ASP A 135 3.41 -6.63 -6.00
N LYS A 136 2.14 -6.43 -5.65
CA LYS A 136 1.05 -6.21 -6.62
C LYS A 136 1.29 -5.00 -7.51
N LEU A 137 1.72 -3.86 -6.95
CA LEU A 137 2.10 -2.69 -7.75
C LEU A 137 3.23 -3.02 -8.73
N GLY A 138 4.19 -3.87 -8.33
CA GLY A 138 5.23 -4.39 -9.23
C GLY A 138 4.67 -5.20 -10.40
N GLU A 139 3.69 -6.07 -10.16
CA GLU A 139 3.00 -6.81 -11.23
C GLU A 139 2.23 -5.87 -12.17
N LEU A 140 1.57 -4.86 -11.62
CA LEU A 140 0.79 -3.88 -12.38
C LEU A 140 1.67 -3.01 -13.31
N VAL A 141 2.92 -2.72 -12.92
CA VAL A 141 3.90 -2.03 -13.78
C VAL A 141 4.26 -2.86 -15.01
N VAL A 142 4.36 -4.20 -14.87
CA VAL A 142 4.66 -5.08 -16.01
C VAL A 142 3.54 -5.00 -17.07
N LYS A 143 2.29 -4.79 -16.64
CA LYS A 143 1.14 -4.66 -17.56
C LYS A 143 1.11 -3.31 -18.28
N VAL A 144 1.26 -2.21 -17.52
CA VAL A 144 1.24 -0.84 -18.06
C VAL A 144 2.28 -0.01 -17.34
N THR A 145 3.21 0.58 -18.09
CA THR A 145 4.23 1.52 -17.61
C THR A 145 4.44 2.64 -18.63
N TYR A 146 5.18 3.66 -18.24
CA TYR A 146 5.43 4.87 -19.04
C TYR A 146 6.71 5.57 -18.57
N GLU A 147 7.14 6.59 -19.31
CA GLU A 147 8.31 7.37 -18.94
C GLU A 147 8.13 8.05 -17.58
N SER A 148 9.11 7.92 -16.70
CA SER A 148 9.06 8.45 -15.31
C SER A 148 7.96 7.85 -14.43
N ASP A 149 7.60 6.59 -14.67
CA ASP A 149 6.69 5.84 -13.79
C ASP A 149 7.18 5.85 -12.33
N PRO A 150 6.36 6.32 -11.37
CA PRO A 150 6.77 6.48 -9.98
C PRO A 150 7.01 5.14 -9.27
N ILE A 151 6.36 4.05 -9.68
CA ILE A 151 6.48 2.75 -8.99
C ILE A 151 7.90 2.19 -9.06
N PRO A 152 8.56 2.04 -10.23
CA PRO A 152 9.94 1.56 -10.29
C PRO A 152 10.94 2.55 -9.68
N LEU A 153 10.65 3.86 -9.71
CA LEU A 153 11.54 4.89 -9.18
C LEU A 153 11.50 5.03 -7.65
N GLN A 154 10.36 4.74 -7.05
CA GLN A 154 10.10 4.95 -5.62
C GLN A 154 9.77 3.67 -4.87
N LYS A 155 9.99 2.49 -5.47
CA LYS A 155 9.80 1.21 -4.76
C LYS A 155 10.75 1.22 -3.54
N PRO A 156 10.22 1.23 -2.31
CA PRO A 156 11.05 1.29 -1.10
C PRO A 156 11.90 0.03 -0.91
#